data_AF-A0A4Y7IRZ5-F1
#
_entry.id   AF-A0A4Y7IRZ5-F1
#
_cell.length_a   1.000
_cell.length_b   1.000
_cell.length_c   1.000
_cell.angle_alpha   90.00
_cell.angle_beta   90.00
_cell.angle_gamma   90.00
#
_symmetry.space_group_name_H-M   'P 1'
#
loop_
_entity.id
_entity.type
_entity.pdbx_description
1 polymer ?
#
loop_
_entity_poly.entity_id
_entity_poly.type
_entity_poly.pdbx_seq_one_letter_code
_entity_poly.pdbx_strand_id
1 'polypeptide(L)'
;MQHAAYLADKQGLGITDSVIDVLNKSGYKNETTQEVIIQSTNKAVLTAFKAQSSYKRMYMVDEDISFIDDSSIKDIKSFADSVAIGKESIFPSELLFLTGSTKVVPRLHSFNLSVYAYLFRNEFVSQAWDFFSDPIVEINSYVMGGEIDGVITDFPATAASYKKSRCLTGKTLPPYMMPAKPGQLLELVTPQYLPPAEAPNPISTDSDVSEPPSPPVSKQAVSNAPTPSKSNAYIEKMAGFYFSSVSMFFASLLLQIVM
;
A
#
# COMPACT_ATOMS: atom_id res chain seq x y z
N MET A 1 6.67 4.80 0.54
CA MET A 1 6.99 6.09 -0.07
C MET A 1 6.51 6.08 -1.49
N GLN A 2 5.65 7.04 -1.81
CA GLN A 2 5.10 7.23 -3.15
C GLN A 2 5.53 8.59 -3.68
N HIS A 3 5.60 8.73 -5.00
CA HIS A 3 5.87 10.01 -5.68
C HIS A 3 7.20 10.71 -5.33
N ALA A 4 8.21 9.98 -4.85
CA ALA A 4 9.51 10.56 -4.46
C ALA A 4 10.20 11.29 -5.62
N ALA A 5 10.16 10.72 -6.83
CA ALA A 5 10.73 11.35 -8.03
C ALA A 5 10.03 12.68 -8.38
N TYR A 6 8.70 12.74 -8.25
CA TYR A 6 7.94 13.98 -8.46
C TYR A 6 8.32 15.04 -7.43
N LEU A 7 8.47 14.66 -6.16
CA LEU A 7 8.84 15.59 -5.09
C LEU A 7 10.27 16.12 -5.26
N ALA A 8 11.19 15.29 -5.74
CA ALA A 8 12.55 15.71 -6.08
C ALA A 8 12.57 16.68 -7.28
N ASP A 9 11.89 16.35 -8.38
CA ASP A 9 11.92 17.12 -9.63
C ASP A 9 11.07 18.40 -9.57
N LYS A 10 9.83 18.30 -9.08
CA LYS A 10 8.87 19.41 -9.14
C LYS A 10 8.88 20.29 -7.90
N GLN A 11 9.26 19.73 -6.75
CA GLN A 11 9.23 20.45 -5.46
C GLN A 11 10.63 20.68 -4.88
N GLY A 12 11.69 20.10 -5.45
CA GLY A 12 13.05 20.21 -4.91
C GLY A 12 13.23 19.54 -3.54
N LEU A 13 12.37 18.57 -3.21
CA LEU A 13 12.34 17.89 -1.92
C LEU A 13 12.97 16.49 -2.02
N GLY A 14 14.18 16.35 -1.48
CA GLY A 14 14.89 15.07 -1.34
C GLY A 14 14.41 14.26 -0.14
N ILE A 15 13.20 13.71 -0.23
CA ILE A 15 12.59 12.96 0.89
C ILE A 15 13.34 11.68 1.19
N THR A 16 13.86 10.99 0.16
CA THR A 16 14.59 9.73 0.32
C THR A 16 15.76 9.87 1.29
N ASP A 17 16.68 10.81 1.04
CA ASP A 17 17.85 11.02 1.89
C ASP A 17 17.46 11.50 3.29
N SER A 18 16.43 12.34 3.37
CA SER A 18 15.92 12.85 4.65
C SER A 18 15.37 11.71 5.52
N VAL A 19 14.60 10.79 4.93
CA VAL A 19 14.05 9.63 5.66
C VAL A 19 15.16 8.65 6.04
N ILE A 20 16.15 8.42 5.17
CA ILE A 20 17.33 7.59 5.48
C ILE A 20 18.07 8.16 6.69
N ASP A 21 18.36 9.47 6.69
CA ASP A 21 19.06 10.15 7.77
C ASP A 21 18.32 10.04 9.11
N VAL A 22 17.01 10.31 9.11
CA VAL A 22 16.16 10.18 10.31
C VAL A 22 16.14 8.74 10.81
N LEU A 23 15.95 7.76 9.92
CA LEU A 23 15.94 6.34 10.33
C LEU A 23 17.30 5.88 10.85
N ASN A 24 18.41 6.36 10.29
CA ASN A 24 19.74 6.04 10.80
C ASN A 24 19.99 6.65 12.20
N LYS A 25 19.36 7.78 12.52
CA LYS A 25 19.45 8.44 13.84
C LYS A 25 18.44 7.92 14.86
N SER A 26 17.37 7.27 14.41
CA SER A 26 16.23 6.85 15.25
C SER A 26 16.51 5.69 16.22
N GLY A 27 17.65 5.00 16.08
CA GLY A 27 17.98 3.82 16.89
C GLY A 27 17.40 2.50 16.38
N TYR A 28 16.42 2.51 15.45
CA TYR A 28 15.81 1.29 14.89
C TYR A 28 16.81 0.33 14.22
N LYS A 29 17.96 0.84 13.78
CA LYS A 29 19.04 0.02 13.22
C LYS A 29 19.63 -0.98 14.22
N ASN A 30 19.60 -0.64 15.51
CA ASN A 30 20.19 -1.45 16.58
C ASN A 30 19.14 -2.23 17.40
N GLU A 31 17.86 -1.99 17.12
CA GLU A 31 16.72 -2.66 17.76
C GLU A 31 16.53 -4.03 17.11
N THR A 32 16.50 -5.11 17.90
CA THR A 32 16.28 -6.48 17.39
C THR A 32 14.84 -6.95 17.54
N THR A 33 14.00 -6.18 18.23
CA THR A 33 12.61 -6.54 18.53
C THR A 33 11.62 -6.08 17.46
N GLN A 34 12.01 -5.07 16.67
CA GLN A 34 11.18 -4.44 15.65
C GLN A 34 11.89 -4.49 14.30
N GLU A 35 11.17 -4.93 13.27
CA GLU A 35 11.65 -4.89 11.90
C GLU A 35 11.06 -3.68 11.19
N VAL A 36 11.92 -2.91 10.51
CA VAL A 36 11.48 -1.80 9.66
C VAL A 36 11.57 -2.22 8.20
N ILE A 37 10.43 -2.14 7.52
CA ILE A 37 10.31 -2.40 6.08
C ILE A 37 10.01 -1.09 5.36
N ILE A 38 10.84 -0.74 4.38
CA ILE A 38 10.67 0.44 3.53
C ILE A 38 9.90 0.03 2.29
N GLN A 39 8.63 0.39 2.26
CA GLN A 39 7.77 0.17 1.10
C GLN A 39 7.91 1.33 0.11
N SER A 40 7.99 1.04 -1.19
CA SER A 40 7.99 2.05 -2.25
C SER A 40 7.52 1.46 -3.57
N THR A 41 6.88 2.29 -4.39
CA THR A 41 6.53 1.97 -5.79
C THR A 41 7.66 2.34 -6.75
N ASN A 42 8.73 2.95 -6.24
CA ASN A 42 9.86 3.43 -7.03
C ASN A 42 11.14 2.62 -6.72
N LYS A 43 11.70 1.97 -7.74
CA LYS A 43 12.94 1.17 -7.69
C LYS A 43 14.15 1.97 -7.23
N ALA A 44 14.30 3.21 -7.68
CA ALA A 44 15.46 4.03 -7.34
C ALA A 44 15.47 4.39 -5.85
N VAL A 45 14.29 4.62 -5.26
CA VAL A 45 14.15 4.79 -3.80
C VAL A 45 14.63 3.55 -3.05
N LEU A 46 14.17 2.36 -3.40
CA LEU A 46 14.56 1.12 -2.72
C LEU A 46 16.04 0.80 -2.91
N THR A 47 16.60 1.14 -4.08
CA THR A 47 18.03 1.01 -4.36
C THR A 47 18.87 1.96 -3.50
N ALA A 48 18.43 3.21 -3.31
CA ALA A 48 19.09 4.16 -2.40
C ALA A 48 19.08 3.64 -0.95
N PHE A 49 17.95 3.10 -0.49
CA PHE A 49 17.85 2.46 0.83
C PHE A 49 18.73 1.23 0.97
N LYS A 50 18.85 0.41 -0.08
CA LYS A 50 19.76 -0.74 -0.10
C LYS A 50 21.23 -0.32 0.05
N ALA A 51 21.62 0.79 -0.57
CA ALA A 51 23.00 1.28 -0.55
C ALA A 51 23.38 1.90 0.80
N GLN A 52 22.44 2.56 1.48
CA GLN A 52 22.71 3.41 2.64
C GLN A 52 22.18 2.85 3.98
N SER A 53 21.41 1.76 3.95
CA SER A 53 20.79 1.18 5.14
C SER A 53 20.71 -0.34 5.09
N SER A 54 20.43 -0.97 6.24
CA SER A 54 20.19 -2.40 6.36
C SER A 54 18.71 -2.77 6.48
N TYR A 55 17.81 -1.79 6.28
CA TYR A 55 16.37 -2.01 6.40
C TYR A 55 15.85 -2.89 5.27
N LYS A 56 14.82 -3.68 5.57
CA LYS A 56 14.13 -4.49 4.57
C LYS A 56 13.40 -3.58 3.59
N ARG A 57 13.26 -4.04 2.36
CA ARG A 57 12.67 -3.26 1.27
C ARG A 57 11.49 -4.01 0.68
N MET A 58 10.40 -3.30 0.45
CA MET A 58 9.19 -3.84 -0.16
C MET A 58 8.86 -3.05 -1.42
N TYR A 59 8.85 -3.72 -2.56
CA TYR A 59 8.37 -3.13 -3.81
C TYR A 59 6.85 -3.26 -3.87
N MET A 60 6.15 -2.15 -4.05
CA MET A 60 4.70 -2.15 -4.22
C MET A 60 4.39 -2.05 -5.71
N VAL A 61 3.73 -3.08 -6.25
CA VAL A 61 3.25 -3.09 -7.62
C VAL A 61 1.94 -2.31 -7.66
N ASP A 62 1.91 -1.19 -8.40
CA ASP A 62 0.77 -0.26 -8.42
C ASP A 62 -0.46 -0.81 -9.18
N GLU A 63 -0.22 -1.70 -10.15
CA GLU A 63 -1.26 -2.29 -10.99
C GLU A 63 -1.53 -3.75 -10.61
N ASP A 64 -2.77 -4.18 -10.80
CA ASP A 64 -3.12 -5.58 -10.67
C ASP A 64 -2.62 -6.39 -11.87
N ILE A 65 -2.00 -7.54 -11.59
CA ILE A 65 -1.29 -8.34 -12.60
C ILE A 65 -1.77 -9.79 -12.59
N SER A 66 -1.96 -10.37 -13.77
CA SER A 66 -2.32 -11.80 -13.89
C SER A 66 -1.09 -12.72 -13.83
N PHE A 67 0.09 -12.18 -14.12
CA PHE A 67 1.35 -12.90 -14.23
C PHE A 67 2.53 -11.95 -14.10
N ILE A 68 3.69 -12.48 -13.71
CA ILE A 68 4.97 -11.77 -13.69
C ILE A 68 6.06 -12.68 -14.22
N ASP A 69 6.89 -12.21 -15.15
CA ASP A 69 7.96 -13.02 -15.76
C ASP A 69 9.24 -13.14 -14.90
N ASP A 70 10.11 -14.08 -15.25
CA ASP A 70 11.32 -14.37 -14.46
C ASP A 70 12.30 -13.20 -14.43
N SER A 71 12.40 -12.41 -15.50
CA SER A 71 13.34 -11.30 -15.58
C SER A 71 12.86 -10.13 -14.70
N SER A 72 11.56 -9.88 -14.65
CA SER A 72 10.91 -8.92 -13.76
C SER A 72 11.12 -9.30 -12.30
N ILE A 73 10.90 -10.56 -11.94
CA ILE A 73 11.12 -11.04 -10.56
C ILE A 73 12.60 -10.93 -10.17
N LYS A 74 13.53 -11.27 -11.08
CA LYS A 74 14.97 -11.12 -10.84
C LYS A 74 15.36 -9.66 -10.65
N ASP A 75 14.78 -8.76 -11.44
CA ASP A 75 15.03 -7.33 -11.28
C ASP A 75 14.51 -6.83 -9.93
N ILE A 76 13.27 -7.15 -9.56
CA ILE A 76 12.70 -6.84 -8.23
C ILE A 76 13.59 -7.37 -7.12
N LYS A 77 14.04 -8.63 -7.22
CA LYS A 77 14.92 -9.25 -6.22
C LYS A 77 16.25 -8.53 -6.06
N SER A 78 16.72 -7.83 -7.09
CA SER A 78 17.95 -7.04 -7.03
C SER A 78 17.83 -5.85 -6.07
N PHE A 79 16.64 -5.31 -5.83
CA PHE A 79 16.44 -4.10 -5.02
C PHE A 79 15.40 -4.23 -3.88
N ALA A 80 14.64 -5.32 -3.82
CA ALA A 80 13.64 -5.57 -2.77
C ALA A 80 13.79 -6.95 -2.11
N ASP A 81 13.30 -7.07 -0.88
CA ASP A 81 13.22 -8.32 -0.11
C ASP A 81 11.82 -8.94 -0.16
N SER A 82 10.81 -8.10 -0.40
CA SER A 82 9.40 -8.45 -0.42
C SER A 82 8.64 -7.64 -1.47
N VAL A 83 7.44 -8.09 -1.82
CA VAL A 83 6.56 -7.44 -2.79
C VAL A 83 5.17 -7.26 -2.19
N ALA A 84 4.59 -6.08 -2.35
CA ALA A 84 3.19 -5.81 -2.10
C ALA A 84 2.42 -5.83 -3.42
N ILE A 85 1.39 -6.67 -3.54
CA ILE A 85 0.54 -6.80 -4.73
C ILE A 85 -0.94 -6.61 -4.36
N GLY A 86 -1.72 -6.14 -5.34
CA GLY A 86 -3.16 -5.98 -5.16
C GLY A 86 -3.89 -7.32 -5.02
N LYS A 87 -5.07 -7.29 -4.40
CA LYS A 87 -5.91 -8.48 -4.17
C LYS A 87 -6.30 -9.21 -5.48
N GLU A 88 -6.53 -8.47 -6.56
CA GLU A 88 -6.90 -9.02 -7.88
C GLU A 88 -5.71 -9.73 -8.56
N SER A 89 -4.49 -9.40 -8.15
CA SER A 89 -3.27 -10.10 -8.58
C SER A 89 -3.16 -11.51 -8.02
N ILE A 90 -4.01 -11.87 -7.05
CA ILE A 90 -4.01 -13.18 -6.36
C ILE A 90 -5.29 -13.91 -6.70
N PHE A 91 -6.43 -13.28 -6.40
CA PHE A 91 -7.76 -13.78 -6.73
C PHE A 91 -8.47 -12.73 -7.59
N PRO A 92 -8.44 -12.86 -8.93
CA PRO A 92 -9.19 -11.97 -9.80
C PRO A 92 -10.69 -12.10 -9.56
N SER A 93 -11.43 -11.01 -9.77
CA SER A 93 -12.86 -10.93 -9.58
C SER A 93 -13.58 -10.19 -10.71
N GLU A 94 -14.85 -10.55 -10.94
CA GLU A 94 -15.74 -9.91 -11.89
C GLU A 94 -17.07 -9.60 -11.18
N LEU A 95 -17.51 -8.34 -11.19
CA LEU A 95 -18.67 -7.88 -10.40
C LEU A 95 -18.65 -8.37 -8.93
N LEU A 96 -17.46 -8.38 -8.31
CA LEU A 96 -17.19 -8.86 -6.96
C LEU A 96 -17.35 -10.39 -6.76
N PHE A 97 -17.38 -11.20 -7.82
CA PHE A 97 -17.26 -12.65 -7.70
C PHE A 97 -15.84 -13.08 -8.06
N LEU A 98 -15.19 -13.88 -7.21
CA LEU A 98 -13.87 -14.41 -7.55
C LEU A 98 -13.97 -15.34 -8.76
N THR A 99 -13.09 -15.19 -9.74
CA THR A 99 -13.07 -15.99 -10.96
C THR A 99 -12.03 -17.11 -10.94
N GLY A 100 -11.04 -17.02 -10.03
CA GLY A 100 -10.01 -18.04 -9.89
C GLY A 100 -8.82 -17.58 -9.05
N SER A 101 -7.67 -18.20 -9.28
CA SER A 101 -6.40 -17.85 -8.64
C SER A 101 -5.29 -17.70 -9.66
N THR A 102 -4.44 -16.68 -9.51
CA THR A 102 -3.27 -16.49 -10.37
C THR A 102 -2.09 -17.36 -9.93
N LYS A 103 -1.00 -17.31 -10.70
CA LYS A 103 0.29 -17.92 -10.32
C LYS A 103 1.30 -16.89 -9.81
N VAL A 104 0.88 -15.67 -9.51
CA VAL A 104 1.80 -14.58 -9.11
C VAL A 104 2.50 -14.90 -7.79
N VAL A 105 1.76 -15.31 -6.74
CA VAL A 105 2.34 -15.62 -5.43
C VAL A 105 3.36 -16.78 -5.48
N PRO A 106 3.02 -17.97 -6.04
CA PRO A 106 3.99 -19.07 -6.14
C PRO A 106 5.25 -18.71 -6.93
N ARG A 107 5.13 -17.83 -7.93
CA ARG A 107 6.28 -17.35 -8.71
C ARG A 107 7.17 -16.40 -7.93
N LEU A 108 6.60 -15.48 -7.16
CA LEU A 108 7.40 -14.59 -6.30
C LEU A 108 8.13 -15.40 -5.22
N HIS A 109 7.46 -16.40 -4.64
CA HIS A 109 8.08 -17.31 -3.67
C HIS A 109 9.21 -18.15 -4.25
N SER A 110 9.12 -18.59 -5.50
CA SER A 110 10.21 -19.39 -6.13
C SER A 110 11.53 -18.63 -6.26
N PHE A 111 11.49 -17.29 -6.14
CA PHE A 111 12.66 -16.40 -6.10
C PHE A 111 12.98 -15.87 -4.68
N ASN A 112 12.38 -16.46 -3.65
CA ASN A 112 12.52 -16.07 -2.25
C ASN A 112 12.12 -14.62 -1.98
N LEU A 113 11.05 -14.12 -2.62
CA LEU A 113 10.41 -12.85 -2.25
C LEU A 113 9.19 -13.14 -1.38
N SER A 114 9.12 -12.51 -0.21
CA SER A 114 7.89 -12.54 0.60
C SER A 114 6.82 -11.68 -0.05
N VAL A 115 5.57 -12.14 0.00
CA VAL A 115 4.43 -11.50 -0.68
C VAL A 115 3.43 -10.97 0.32
N TYR A 116 3.12 -9.69 0.20
CA TYR A 116 2.12 -8.99 0.98
C TYR A 116 0.96 -8.62 0.07
N ALA A 117 -0.27 -8.81 0.52
CA ALA A 117 -1.45 -8.39 -0.24
C ALA A 117 -2.00 -7.08 0.31
N TYR A 118 -2.43 -6.19 -0.59
CA TYR A 118 -3.08 -4.93 -0.25
C TYR A 118 -4.31 -4.67 -1.13
N LEU A 119 -5.29 -3.87 -0.72
CA LEU A 119 -5.52 -3.32 0.61
C LEU A 119 -6.78 -3.98 1.21
N PHE A 120 -6.66 -4.56 2.40
CA PHE A 120 -7.80 -5.19 3.08
C PHE A 120 -8.61 -4.17 3.85
N ARG A 121 -9.93 -4.25 3.68
CA ARG A 121 -10.91 -3.31 4.20
C ARG A 121 -12.11 -4.08 4.77
N ASN A 122 -12.70 -3.55 5.84
CA ASN A 122 -13.83 -4.20 6.50
C ASN A 122 -15.18 -3.83 5.84
N GLU A 123 -15.20 -2.77 5.02
CA GLU A 123 -16.41 -2.32 4.35
C GLU A 123 -16.95 -3.40 3.41
N PHE A 124 -18.25 -3.68 3.49
CA PHE A 124 -18.86 -4.79 2.76
C PHE A 124 -18.68 -4.69 1.22
N VAL A 125 -18.62 -3.48 0.66
CA VAL A 125 -18.40 -3.23 -0.78
C VAL A 125 -16.97 -3.46 -1.24
N SER A 126 -16.03 -3.66 -0.32
CA SER A 126 -14.60 -3.80 -0.64
C SER A 126 -14.15 -5.26 -0.85
N GLN A 127 -15.07 -6.21 -0.64
CA GLN A 127 -14.81 -7.64 -0.59
C GLN A 127 -15.59 -8.35 -1.68
N ALA A 128 -15.02 -9.44 -2.20
CA ALA A 128 -15.76 -10.34 -3.05
C ALA A 128 -16.89 -11.04 -2.29
N TRP A 129 -17.97 -11.38 -3.00
CA TRP A 129 -19.13 -12.10 -2.46
C TRP A 129 -18.75 -13.48 -1.90
N ASP A 130 -17.69 -14.09 -2.42
CA ASP A 130 -17.13 -15.37 -1.95
C ASP A 130 -16.74 -15.35 -0.46
N PHE A 131 -16.52 -14.16 0.12
CA PHE A 131 -16.17 -14.00 1.53
C PHE A 131 -17.37 -13.69 2.42
N PHE A 132 -18.59 -13.64 1.87
CA PHE A 132 -19.84 -13.37 2.61
C PHE A 132 -19.80 -12.10 3.47
N SER A 133 -19.07 -11.07 3.01
CA SER A 133 -18.83 -9.82 3.73
C SER A 133 -18.16 -10.00 5.11
N ASP A 134 -17.44 -11.10 5.33
CA ASP A 134 -16.66 -11.34 6.54
C ASP A 134 -15.16 -11.07 6.26
N PRO A 135 -14.57 -10.02 6.85
CA PRO A 135 -13.15 -9.69 6.64
C PRO A 135 -12.18 -10.73 7.24
N ILE A 136 -12.60 -11.52 8.22
CA ILE A 136 -11.78 -12.61 8.75
C ILE A 136 -11.73 -13.76 7.76
N VAL A 137 -12.84 -14.07 7.09
CA VAL A 137 -12.90 -15.07 6.02
C VAL A 137 -12.08 -14.62 4.82
N GLU A 138 -12.14 -13.34 4.45
CA GLU A 138 -11.29 -12.77 3.41
C GLU A 138 -9.80 -12.94 3.76
N ILE A 139 -9.36 -12.44 4.91
CA ILE A 139 -7.96 -12.57 5.35
C ILE A 139 -7.52 -14.03 5.38
N ASN A 140 -8.34 -14.92 5.94
CA ASN A 140 -8.05 -16.36 5.98
C ASN A 140 -7.86 -16.94 4.58
N SER A 141 -8.70 -16.54 3.62
CA SER A 141 -8.66 -17.04 2.25
C SER A 141 -7.39 -16.60 1.53
N TYR A 142 -6.96 -15.35 1.70
CA TYR A 142 -5.71 -14.88 1.12
C TYR A 142 -4.47 -15.49 1.81
N VAL A 143 -4.47 -15.61 3.14
CA VAL A 143 -3.33 -16.16 3.91
C VAL A 143 -3.18 -17.67 3.70
N MET A 144 -4.27 -18.44 3.77
CA MET A 144 -4.22 -19.91 3.67
C MET A 144 -4.39 -20.42 2.24
N GLY A 145 -5.26 -19.78 1.45
CA GLY A 145 -5.55 -20.20 0.08
C GLY A 145 -4.64 -19.53 -0.95
N GLY A 146 -4.32 -18.25 -0.74
CA GLY A 146 -3.38 -17.49 -1.58
C GLY A 146 -1.93 -17.59 -1.11
N GLU A 147 -1.70 -18.20 0.06
CA GLU A 147 -0.38 -18.43 0.69
C GLU A 147 0.44 -17.15 0.89
N ILE A 148 -0.18 -15.98 1.04
CA ILE A 148 0.56 -14.73 1.26
C ILE A 148 1.26 -14.72 2.63
N ASP A 149 2.39 -14.00 2.70
CA ASP A 149 3.19 -13.86 3.92
C ASP A 149 2.70 -12.74 4.85
N GLY A 150 1.96 -11.76 4.31
CA GLY A 150 1.52 -10.60 5.08
C GLY A 150 0.32 -9.87 4.50
N VAL A 151 -0.39 -9.17 5.38
CA VAL A 151 -1.60 -8.41 5.05
C VAL A 151 -1.36 -6.93 5.32
N ILE A 152 -1.64 -6.10 4.32
CA ILE A 152 -1.68 -4.64 4.45
C ILE A 152 -3.14 -4.24 4.53
N THR A 153 -3.53 -3.57 5.63
CA THR A 153 -4.94 -3.27 5.94
C THR A 153 -5.11 -1.92 6.60
N ASP A 154 -6.24 -1.27 6.33
CA ASP A 154 -6.71 -0.09 7.07
C ASP A 154 -7.32 -0.48 8.44
N PHE A 155 -7.55 -1.78 8.69
CA PHE A 155 -8.22 -2.32 9.86
C PHE A 155 -7.31 -3.29 10.65
N PRO A 156 -6.23 -2.80 11.28
CA PRO A 156 -5.25 -3.66 11.94
C PRO A 156 -5.83 -4.50 13.08
N ALA A 157 -6.91 -4.05 13.73
CA ALA A 157 -7.61 -4.81 14.76
C ALA A 157 -8.22 -6.12 14.21
N THR A 158 -8.73 -6.09 12.98
CA THR A 158 -9.26 -7.28 12.28
C THR A 158 -8.15 -8.29 12.03
N ALA A 159 -7.04 -7.87 11.42
CA ALA A 159 -5.90 -8.73 11.15
C ALA A 159 -5.29 -9.30 12.44
N ALA A 160 -5.21 -8.49 13.50
CA ALA A 160 -4.76 -8.95 14.81
C ALA A 160 -5.71 -9.98 15.43
N SER A 161 -7.03 -9.83 15.25
CA SER A 161 -8.03 -10.80 15.69
C SER A 161 -7.87 -12.13 14.96
N TYR A 162 -7.74 -12.10 13.63
CA TYR A 162 -7.44 -13.28 12.81
C TYR A 162 -6.19 -14.00 13.32
N LYS A 163 -5.06 -13.30 13.45
CA LYS A 163 -3.79 -13.89 13.91
C LYS A 163 -3.85 -14.48 15.32
N LYS A 164 -4.70 -13.93 16.21
CA LYS A 164 -4.91 -14.44 17.57
C LYS A 164 -5.96 -15.55 17.66
N SER A 165 -6.61 -15.90 16.56
CA SER A 165 -7.64 -16.94 16.53
C SER A 165 -7.08 -18.27 16.98
N ARG A 166 -7.74 -18.90 17.97
CA ARG A 166 -7.41 -20.26 18.44
C ARG A 166 -7.61 -21.32 17.36
N CYS A 167 -8.36 -21.00 16.31
CA CYS A 167 -8.61 -21.93 15.22
C CYS A 167 -7.37 -22.11 14.32
N LEU A 168 -6.45 -21.12 14.30
CA LEU A 168 -5.18 -21.20 13.57
C LEU A 168 -4.10 -21.98 14.34
N THR A 169 -4.21 -22.10 15.66
CA THR A 169 -3.23 -22.77 16.52
C THR A 169 -3.59 -24.22 16.86
N GLY A 170 -4.77 -24.68 16.44
CA GLY A 170 -5.21 -26.05 16.62
C GLY A 170 -4.43 -27.04 15.75
N LYS A 171 -4.32 -28.30 16.20
CA LYS A 171 -3.71 -29.39 15.40
C LYS A 171 -4.49 -29.70 14.13
N THR A 172 -5.79 -29.39 14.13
CA THR A 172 -6.71 -29.67 13.03
C THR A 172 -7.45 -28.37 12.72
N LEU A 173 -7.35 -27.92 11.48
CA LEU A 173 -8.10 -26.77 11.00
C LEU A 173 -9.60 -27.15 10.96
N PRO A 174 -10.47 -26.41 11.67
CA PRO A 174 -11.89 -26.68 11.61
C PRO A 174 -12.45 -26.32 10.21
N PRO A 175 -13.54 -26.97 9.75
CA PRO A 175 -14.07 -26.74 8.39
C PRO A 175 -14.40 -25.27 8.09
N TYR A 176 -14.83 -24.50 9.09
CA TYR A 176 -15.14 -23.07 8.93
C TYR A 176 -13.89 -22.17 8.81
N MET A 177 -12.68 -22.70 9.00
CA MET A 177 -11.42 -22.02 8.70
C MET A 177 -10.82 -22.48 7.37
N MET A 178 -11.53 -23.28 6.58
CA MET A 178 -11.10 -23.54 5.21
C MET A 178 -11.18 -22.24 4.42
N PRO A 179 -10.17 -21.92 3.59
CA PRO A 179 -10.23 -20.76 2.71
C PRO A 179 -11.39 -20.90 1.73
N ALA A 180 -12.02 -19.78 1.37
CA ALA A 180 -13.00 -19.76 0.30
C ALA A 180 -12.30 -20.21 -0.99
N LYS A 181 -12.92 -21.13 -1.75
CA LYS A 181 -12.39 -21.57 -3.03
C LYS A 181 -12.77 -20.53 -4.09
N PRO A 182 -11.81 -19.83 -4.72
CA PRO A 182 -12.12 -18.86 -5.76
C PRO A 182 -12.91 -19.50 -6.91
N GLY A 183 -13.94 -18.82 -7.41
CA GLY A 183 -14.82 -19.33 -8.47
C GLY A 183 -15.97 -20.20 -7.99
N GLN A 184 -15.99 -20.63 -6.73
CA GLN A 184 -17.03 -21.54 -6.24
C GLN A 184 -18.42 -20.91 -6.27
N LEU A 185 -18.54 -19.61 -5.97
CA LEU A 185 -19.83 -18.95 -5.98
C LEU A 185 -20.37 -18.76 -7.42
N LEU A 186 -19.47 -18.57 -8.40
CA LEU A 186 -19.83 -18.49 -9.83
C LEU A 186 -20.44 -19.79 -10.34
N GLU A 187 -19.99 -20.95 -9.84
CA GLU A 187 -20.57 -22.26 -10.20
C GLU A 187 -22.07 -22.36 -9.82
N LEU A 188 -22.55 -21.53 -8.90
CA LEU A 188 -23.95 -21.49 -8.46
C LEU A 188 -24.81 -20.48 -9.25
N VAL A 189 -24.19 -19.59 -10.03
CA VAL A 189 -24.90 -18.58 -10.83
C VAL A 189 -25.39 -19.23 -12.12
N THR A 190 -26.66 -19.00 -12.46
CA THR A 190 -27.21 -19.51 -13.73
C THR A 190 -26.60 -18.75 -14.92
N PRO A 191 -26.35 -19.41 -16.07
CA PRO A 191 -25.62 -18.80 -17.18
C PRO A 191 -26.21 -17.48 -17.70
N GLN A 192 -27.51 -17.24 -17.52
CA GLN A 192 -28.19 -16.01 -17.94
C GLN A 192 -27.85 -14.79 -17.07
N TYR A 193 -27.32 -15.02 -15.86
CA TYR A 193 -26.96 -13.98 -14.90
C TYR A 193 -25.44 -13.90 -14.68
N LEU A 194 -24.66 -14.67 -15.44
CA LEU A 194 -23.21 -14.53 -15.40
C LEU A 194 -22.81 -13.13 -15.90
N PRO A 195 -21.88 -12.45 -15.22
CA PRO A 195 -21.30 -11.23 -15.76
C PRO A 195 -20.66 -11.50 -17.13
N PRO A 196 -20.63 -10.50 -18.03
CA PRO A 196 -19.73 -10.56 -19.18
C PRO A 196 -18.30 -10.74 -18.69
N ALA A 197 -17.56 -11.66 -19.29
CA ALA A 197 -16.15 -11.87 -18.96
C ALA A 197 -15.36 -10.56 -19.16
N GLU A 198 -14.58 -10.17 -18.17
CA GLU A 198 -13.69 -9.01 -18.23
C GLU A 198 -12.37 -9.36 -18.90
N ALA A 199 -11.65 -8.34 -19.37
CA ALA A 199 -10.32 -8.55 -19.92
C ALA A 199 -9.36 -8.98 -18.80
N PRO A 200 -8.49 -9.98 -19.02
CA PRO A 200 -7.51 -10.38 -18.02
C PRO A 200 -6.60 -9.23 -17.62
N ASN A 201 -6.24 -9.19 -16.33
CA ASN A 201 -5.23 -8.25 -15.83
C ASN A 201 -3.91 -8.36 -16.62
N PRO A 202 -3.17 -7.25 -16.79
CA PRO A 202 -1.92 -7.24 -17.55
C PRO A 202 -0.88 -8.21 -17.00
N ILE A 203 0.07 -8.56 -17.86
CA ILE A 203 1.26 -9.32 -17.47
C ILE A 203 2.34 -8.31 -17.10
N SER A 204 2.93 -8.44 -15.92
CA SER A 204 4.09 -7.65 -15.52
C SER A 204 5.34 -8.13 -16.24
N THR A 205 5.94 -7.19 -16.99
CA THR A 205 7.14 -7.37 -17.79
C THR A 205 8.30 -6.51 -17.32
N ASP A 206 9.50 -6.78 -17.84
CA ASP A 206 10.72 -6.01 -17.50
C ASP A 206 10.54 -4.50 -17.68
N SER A 207 9.73 -4.08 -18.66
CA SER A 207 9.46 -2.66 -18.93
C SER A 207 8.68 -2.00 -17.79
N ASP A 208 7.85 -2.77 -17.09
CA ASP A 208 6.98 -2.28 -16.02
C ASP A 208 7.73 -2.15 -14.68
N VAL A 209 8.85 -2.86 -14.54
CA VAL A 209 9.78 -2.74 -13.39
C VAL A 209 10.92 -1.76 -13.70
N SER A 210 11.26 -1.60 -14.98
CA SER A 210 12.33 -0.73 -15.45
C SER A 210 11.95 0.74 -15.36
N GLU A 211 12.46 1.42 -14.34
CA GLU A 211 12.29 2.86 -14.17
C GLU A 211 13.49 3.67 -14.69
N PRO A 212 13.25 4.90 -15.20
CA PRO A 212 14.33 5.83 -15.48
C PRO A 212 15.08 6.23 -14.20
N PRO A 213 16.36 6.64 -14.30
CA PRO A 213 17.13 7.11 -13.15
C PRO A 213 16.41 8.24 -12.41
N SER A 214 16.48 8.23 -11.06
CA SER A 214 15.88 9.29 -10.26
C SER A 214 16.45 10.67 -10.65
N PRO A 215 15.58 11.69 -10.80
CA PRO A 215 16.03 13.04 -11.08
C PRO A 215 16.86 13.59 -9.91
N PRO A 216 17.90 14.41 -10.17
CA PRO A 216 18.62 15.09 -9.11
C PRO A 216 17.68 16.07 -8.39
N VAL A 217 17.85 16.21 -7.07
CA VAL A 217 17.09 17.19 -6.30
C VAL A 217 17.51 18.60 -6.72
N SER A 218 16.71 19.23 -7.57
CA SER A 218 16.94 20.62 -7.98
C SER A 218 16.39 21.53 -6.90
N LYS A 219 17.25 22.34 -6.26
CA LYS A 219 16.77 23.38 -5.34
C LYS A 219 15.96 24.38 -6.16
N GLN A 220 14.65 24.47 -5.92
CA GLN A 220 13.90 25.64 -6.38
C GLN A 220 14.59 26.86 -5.80
N ALA A 221 15.05 27.76 -6.67
CA ALA A 221 15.50 29.07 -6.24
C ALA A 221 14.31 29.73 -5.54
N VAL A 222 14.49 30.09 -4.27
CA VAL A 222 13.58 31.02 -3.60
C VAL A 222 13.47 32.21 -4.52
N SER A 223 12.28 32.46 -5.07
CA SER A 223 12.01 33.71 -5.76
C SER A 223 12.30 34.81 -4.75
N ASN A 224 13.42 35.51 -4.94
CA ASN A 224 13.73 36.70 -4.18
C ASN A 224 12.56 37.66 -4.40
N ALA A 225 11.70 37.79 -3.39
CA ALA A 225 10.78 38.91 -3.32
C ALA A 225 11.61 40.19 -3.48
N PRO A 226 11.19 41.15 -4.33
CA PRO A 226 11.94 42.38 -4.51
C PRO A 226 12.08 43.10 -3.16
N THR A 227 13.31 43.36 -2.77
CA THR A 227 13.66 44.19 -1.62
C THR A 227 12.95 45.55 -1.74
N PRO A 228 12.18 46.02 -0.74
CA PRO A 228 11.64 47.37 -0.80
C PRO A 228 12.79 48.37 -0.72
N SER A 229 12.84 49.27 -1.69
CA SER A 229 13.77 50.40 -1.72
C SER A 229 13.54 51.30 -0.49
N LYS A 230 14.65 51.69 0.14
CA LYS A 230 14.65 52.68 1.22
C LYS A 230 14.12 54.03 0.68
N SER A 231 13.01 54.51 1.24
CA SER A 231 12.69 55.94 1.25
C SER A 231 12.29 56.34 2.67
N ASN A 232 12.73 57.54 3.06
CA ASN A 232 12.78 58.01 4.43
C ASN A 232 11.43 58.58 4.92
N ALA A 233 11.19 58.35 6.22
CA ALA A 233 10.42 59.15 7.17
C ALA A 233 8.89 59.30 6.98
N TYR A 234 8.12 58.64 7.86
CA TYR A 234 7.38 59.31 8.94
C TYR A 234 6.96 58.28 9.99
N ILE A 235 7.27 58.52 11.27
CA ILE A 235 6.79 57.68 12.38
C ILE A 235 5.45 58.27 12.84
N GLU A 236 4.36 57.57 12.61
CA GLU A 236 3.16 57.69 13.42
C GLU A 236 2.86 56.33 14.07
N LYS A 237 2.76 56.34 15.40
CA LYS A 237 2.36 55.19 16.20
C LYS A 237 0.88 54.91 15.96
N MET A 238 0.54 53.70 15.55
CA MET A 238 -0.80 53.14 15.76
C MET A 238 -0.69 51.75 16.37
N ALA A 239 -1.39 51.59 17.49
CA ALA A 239 -1.45 50.40 18.31
C ALA A 239 -2.62 49.48 17.91
N GLY A 240 -2.48 48.18 18.20
CA GLY A 240 -3.57 47.19 18.20
C GLY A 240 -3.73 46.43 16.88
N PHE A 241 -4.08 45.15 16.81
CA PHE A 241 -4.58 44.17 17.78
C PHE A 241 -4.17 42.78 17.22
N TYR A 242 -3.67 41.88 18.06
CA TYR A 242 -3.49 40.47 17.69
C TYR A 242 -4.85 39.76 17.74
N PHE A 243 -5.38 39.31 16.60
CA PHE A 243 -6.51 38.37 16.56
C PHE A 243 -5.96 36.93 16.58
N SER A 244 -6.09 36.30 17.74
CA SER A 244 -5.94 34.86 17.94
C SER A 244 -7.18 34.15 17.41
N SER A 245 -7.03 33.27 16.43
CA SER A 245 -8.11 32.38 15.96
C SER A 245 -7.99 31.02 16.66
N VAL A 246 -8.64 30.89 17.81
CA VAL A 246 -8.94 29.60 18.45
C VAL A 246 -10.46 29.57 18.68
N SER A 247 -11.05 28.41 18.37
CA SER A 247 -12.40 27.93 18.75
C SER A 247 -13.49 28.08 17.68
N MET A 248 -13.88 26.93 17.10
CA MET A 248 -15.29 26.48 17.04
C MET A 248 -15.33 25.00 16.59
N PHE A 249 -15.28 24.10 17.57
CA PHE A 249 -15.88 22.76 17.48
C PHE A 249 -17.15 22.78 18.36
N PHE A 250 -18.11 21.93 17.99
CA PHE A 250 -19.43 21.66 18.61
C PHE A 250 -20.60 22.52 18.12
N ALA A 251 -21.35 21.99 17.15
CA ALA A 251 -22.80 21.73 17.28
C ALA A 251 -23.40 21.30 15.93
N SER A 252 -23.54 20.00 15.68
CA SER A 252 -24.50 19.48 14.71
C SER A 252 -24.93 18.07 15.11
N LEU A 253 -25.73 18.01 16.16
CA LEU A 253 -26.59 16.89 16.49
C LEU A 253 -28.00 17.46 16.68
N LEU A 254 -29.00 16.78 16.07
CA LEU A 254 -30.46 16.99 16.17
C LEU A 254 -31.10 17.91 15.12
N LEU A 255 -31.46 17.31 13.97
CA LEU A 255 -32.64 17.55 13.11
C LEU A 255 -32.40 16.67 11.87
N GLN A 256 -33.09 15.56 11.62
CA GLN A 256 -34.52 15.46 11.34
C GLN A 256 -35.03 14.05 11.65
N ILE A 257 -36.00 13.98 12.56
CA ILE A 257 -37.14 13.05 12.48
C ILE A 257 -38.28 13.86 11.85
N VAL A 258 -39.11 13.20 11.03
CA VAL A 258 -40.28 13.69 10.27
C VAL A 258 -39.97 14.19 8.86
N MET A 259 -39.87 13.27 7.88
CA MET A 259 -40.98 12.87 7.00
C MET A 259 -40.64 11.57 6.28
#